data_AF-A0AAW9DAZ7-F1
#
_entry.id   AF-A0AAW9DAZ7-F1
#
_cell.length_a   1.000
_cell.length_b   1.000
_cell.length_c   1.000
_cell.angle_alpha   90.00
_cell.angle_beta   90.00
_cell.angle_gamma   90.00
#
_symmetry.space_group_name_H-M   'P 1'
#
loop_
_entity.id
_entity.type
_entity.pdbx_description
1 polymer ?
#
loop_
_entity_poly.entity_id
_entity_poly.type
_entity_poly.pdbx_seq_one_letter_code
_entity_poly.pdbx_strand_id
1 'polypeptide(L)'
;MFLTNKFDRFQLDAIDEAFAVVHFKPNGTILKANKNFLNIMGYSLEEIRGKNHKIFCEDSFVNSAEYKQAWDAVNRGVSISADVKRVKRDGKFVFFKATYMPIKNSQKSVVEVILLAQDITKNRLNDLYFRGQVDAINKSQAVIEFDMQGNILNANKNFLDTIGYTKDEIVGKHHSIFCEESYKNSNEYKEFWKKLNSGEFDSAEYLRIGKNGKEVWIQATYNPIFDLDGKPFKVVKYATDISFKKFAMFEVAKKIEDLTKSLQDLQNASTTMVKEADVSMKGSQEVSVSIEELDAAVLELSNKIENMLSSITNISNTTSESEKIVLEAKEQSKESSNAMLKLNEESIKIGDTIEVISQIAFQTNILSLNAAVEAATAGEAGKGFAVVAQEVRNLATRSNEAAKNINEAIGLIQNLVKNSLDSIHKIDDKIENISNISSTISSSVREQQVISNELASNASQTSQTLNQISQNMVRVSSSTSNTDKEAKTTQESSNELIEISNELIGKLKVLN
;
A
#
# COMPACT_ATOMS: atom_id res chain seq x y z
N MET A 1 -28.30 -3.91 118.56
CA MET A 1 -27.27 -3.20 117.76
C MET A 1 -26.62 -4.17 116.77
N PHE A 2 -27.38 -4.75 115.83
CA PHE A 2 -26.89 -5.70 114.80
C PHE A 2 -27.89 -5.83 113.63
N LEU A 3 -28.12 -4.81 112.79
CA LEU A 3 -28.94 -4.93 111.56
C LEU A 3 -28.56 -3.88 110.47
N THR A 4 -27.30 -3.83 110.03
CA THR A 4 -26.87 -2.99 108.88
C THR A 4 -25.88 -3.65 107.92
N ASN A 5 -25.67 -4.98 107.96
CA ASN A 5 -24.45 -5.56 107.36
C ASN A 5 -24.65 -6.56 106.19
N LYS A 6 -25.89 -6.85 105.76
CA LYS A 6 -26.13 -7.81 104.66
C LYS A 6 -26.38 -7.14 103.31
N PHE A 7 -27.23 -6.12 103.26
CA PHE A 7 -27.60 -5.46 101.99
C PHE A 7 -26.45 -4.65 101.38
N ASP A 8 -25.73 -3.90 102.21
CA ASP A 8 -24.52 -3.15 101.82
C ASP A 8 -23.40 -4.06 101.29
N ARG A 9 -23.33 -5.30 101.80
CA ARG A 9 -22.35 -6.29 101.36
C ARG A 9 -22.66 -6.80 99.96
N PHE A 10 -23.92 -7.11 99.64
CA PHE A 10 -24.31 -7.52 98.30
C PHE A 10 -24.12 -6.43 97.24
N GLN A 11 -24.30 -5.16 97.60
CA GLN A 11 -24.03 -4.04 96.69
C GLN A 11 -22.54 -3.85 96.41
N LEU A 12 -21.68 -4.01 97.43
CA LEU A 12 -20.23 -3.98 97.25
C LEU A 12 -19.74 -5.18 96.43
N ASP A 13 -20.29 -6.38 96.66
CA ASP A 13 -19.96 -7.57 95.90
C ASP A 13 -20.31 -7.39 94.41
N ALA A 14 -21.46 -6.77 94.07
CA ALA A 14 -21.85 -6.48 92.69
C ALA A 14 -20.89 -5.49 91.99
N ILE A 15 -20.39 -4.48 92.71
CA ILE A 15 -19.37 -3.54 92.19
C ILE A 15 -18.03 -4.26 92.02
N ASP A 16 -17.64 -5.08 92.98
CA ASP A 16 -16.41 -5.87 92.95
C ASP A 16 -16.43 -6.93 91.84
N GLU A 17 -17.59 -7.44 91.45
CA GLU A 17 -17.73 -8.36 90.31
C GLU A 17 -17.72 -7.64 88.96
N ALA A 18 -18.26 -6.42 88.87
CA ALA A 18 -18.38 -5.68 87.62
C ALA A 18 -17.15 -4.84 87.25
N PHE A 19 -16.38 -4.36 88.23
CA PHE A 19 -15.26 -3.44 88.02
C PHE A 19 -13.93 -4.04 88.46
N ALA A 20 -12.84 -3.49 87.94
CA ALA A 20 -11.52 -3.64 88.51
C ALA A 20 -11.38 -2.67 89.69
N VAL A 21 -11.24 -3.20 90.89
CA VAL A 21 -11.24 -2.42 92.14
C VAL A 21 -9.90 -2.56 92.86
N VAL A 22 -9.29 -1.44 93.24
CA VAL A 22 -8.09 -1.43 94.08
C VAL A 22 -8.15 -0.28 95.08
N HIS A 23 -7.65 -0.57 96.27
CA HIS A 23 -7.70 0.31 97.42
C HIS A 23 -6.29 0.76 97.78
N PHE A 24 -6.13 2.05 98.06
CA PHE A 24 -4.88 2.66 98.42
C PHE A 24 -5.00 3.43 99.74
N LYS A 25 -3.90 3.52 100.49
CA LYS A 25 -3.71 4.58 101.50
C LYS A 25 -3.61 5.95 100.79
N PRO A 26 -3.85 7.06 101.50
CA PRO A 26 -3.70 8.42 100.94
C PRO A 26 -2.34 8.70 100.29
N ASN A 27 -1.27 8.05 100.75
CA ASN A 27 0.06 8.16 100.17
C ASN A 27 0.28 7.28 98.90
N GLY A 28 -0.76 6.62 98.40
CA GLY A 28 -0.73 5.73 97.24
C GLY A 28 -0.28 4.29 97.53
N THR A 29 -0.11 3.90 98.79
CA THR A 29 0.25 2.51 99.15
C THR A 29 -0.93 1.56 98.95
N ILE A 30 -0.76 0.48 98.20
CA ILE A 30 -1.80 -0.50 97.88
C ILE A 30 -2.16 -1.33 99.12
N LEU A 31 -3.45 -1.38 99.44
CA LEU A 31 -4.01 -2.12 100.58
C LEU A 31 -4.56 -3.48 100.16
N LYS A 32 -5.51 -3.44 99.22
CA LYS A 32 -6.21 -4.61 98.68
C LYS A 32 -6.63 -4.33 97.24
N ALA A 33 -6.82 -5.37 96.47
CA ALA A 33 -7.38 -5.32 95.12
C ALA A 33 -8.29 -6.53 94.92
N ASN A 34 -9.35 -6.35 94.15
CA ASN A 34 -10.23 -7.45 93.82
C ASN A 34 -9.62 -8.33 92.71
N LYS A 35 -10.24 -9.48 92.47
CA LYS A 35 -9.75 -10.46 91.49
C LYS A 35 -9.72 -9.88 90.07
N ASN A 36 -10.68 -9.04 89.70
CA ASN A 36 -10.74 -8.40 88.39
C ASN A 36 -9.53 -7.50 88.12
N PHE A 37 -9.18 -6.62 89.07
CA PHE A 37 -8.01 -5.76 88.95
C PHE A 37 -6.72 -6.57 88.87
N LEU A 38 -6.57 -7.57 89.74
CA LEU A 38 -5.40 -8.45 89.75
C LEU A 38 -5.23 -9.22 88.44
N ASN A 39 -6.32 -9.80 87.92
CA ASN A 39 -6.32 -10.53 86.65
C ASN A 39 -5.98 -9.62 85.47
N ILE A 40 -6.60 -8.43 85.38
CA ILE A 40 -6.34 -7.48 84.29
C ILE A 40 -4.89 -7.00 84.34
N MET A 41 -4.39 -6.67 85.53
CA MET A 41 -3.03 -6.16 85.71
C MET A 41 -1.94 -7.25 85.69
N GLY A 42 -2.32 -8.51 85.86
CA GLY A 42 -1.42 -9.67 85.84
C GLY A 42 -0.59 -9.85 87.12
N TYR A 43 -1.00 -9.25 88.23
CA TYR A 43 -0.30 -9.34 89.52
C TYR A 43 -1.07 -10.21 90.51
N SER A 44 -0.37 -10.87 91.43
CA SER A 44 -0.99 -11.38 92.65
C SER A 44 -1.11 -10.27 93.71
N LEU A 45 -2.03 -10.42 94.67
CA LEU A 45 -2.18 -9.41 95.72
C LEU A 45 -0.93 -9.29 96.59
N GLU A 46 -0.24 -10.39 96.85
CA GLU A 46 1.00 -10.45 97.63
C GLU A 46 2.13 -9.65 96.97
N GLU A 47 2.16 -9.63 95.62
CA GLU A 47 3.19 -8.91 94.86
C GLU A 47 3.01 -7.39 94.88
N ILE A 48 1.78 -6.90 95.08
CA ILE A 48 1.46 -5.47 94.99
C ILE A 48 1.11 -4.83 96.33
N ARG A 49 0.63 -5.62 97.31
CA ARG A 49 0.25 -5.10 98.64
C ARG A 49 1.46 -4.45 99.32
N GLY A 50 1.26 -3.24 99.84
CA GLY A 50 2.33 -2.46 100.45
C GLY A 50 3.22 -1.69 99.46
N LYS A 51 3.13 -1.96 98.15
CA LYS A 51 3.80 -1.15 97.13
C LYS A 51 3.01 0.11 96.80
N ASN A 52 3.65 1.09 96.19
CA ASN A 52 3.00 2.31 95.76
C ASN A 52 2.31 2.14 94.40
N HIS A 53 1.16 2.81 94.20
CA HIS A 53 0.42 2.91 92.95
C HIS A 53 1.30 3.17 91.71
N LYS A 54 2.42 3.87 91.88
CA LYS A 54 3.44 4.10 90.86
C LYS A 54 3.83 2.84 90.07
N ILE A 55 3.78 1.65 90.67
CA ILE A 55 4.06 0.38 90.00
C ILE A 55 3.18 0.11 88.77
N PHE A 56 2.00 0.73 88.69
CA PHE A 56 1.08 0.59 87.55
C PHE A 56 1.23 1.69 86.50
N CYS A 57 2.22 2.58 86.63
CA CYS A 57 2.36 3.77 85.81
C CYS A 57 3.70 3.76 85.06
N GLU A 58 3.76 4.45 83.92
CA GLU A 58 5.03 4.73 83.26
C GLU A 58 5.83 5.78 84.04
N ASP A 59 7.17 5.68 84.02
CA ASP A 59 8.06 6.58 84.77
C ASP A 59 7.88 8.06 84.39
N SER A 60 7.64 8.34 83.11
CA SER A 60 7.37 9.69 82.62
C SER A 60 6.11 10.29 83.28
N PHE A 61 5.06 9.48 83.44
CA PHE A 61 3.83 9.91 84.10
C PHE A 61 4.01 10.04 85.61
N VAL A 62 4.72 9.12 86.26
CA VAL A 62 4.97 9.19 87.72
C VAL A 62 5.68 10.48 88.14
N ASN A 63 6.54 11.02 87.28
CA ASN A 63 7.30 12.25 87.52
C ASN A 63 6.59 13.52 87.01
N SER A 64 5.40 13.38 86.45
CA SER A 64 4.62 14.49 85.89
C SER A 64 3.94 15.33 86.97
N ALA A 65 3.64 16.60 86.65
CA ALA A 65 2.86 17.46 87.54
C ALA A 65 1.43 16.92 87.72
N GLU A 66 0.89 16.31 86.67
CA GLU A 66 -0.43 15.71 86.59
C GLU A 66 -0.59 14.58 87.62
N TYR A 67 0.41 13.70 87.76
CA TYR A 67 0.38 12.63 88.76
C TYR A 67 0.34 13.17 90.19
N LYS A 68 1.16 14.19 90.48
CA LYS A 68 1.20 14.83 91.80
C LYS A 68 -0.12 15.53 92.11
N GLN A 69 -0.62 16.33 91.17
CA GLN A 69 -1.89 17.03 91.30
C GLN A 69 -3.07 16.06 91.49
N ALA A 70 -3.06 14.91 90.82
CA ALA A 70 -4.09 13.89 90.98
C ALA A 70 -4.12 13.33 92.41
N TRP A 71 -2.98 12.93 92.97
CA TRP A 71 -2.93 12.47 94.36
C TRP A 71 -3.23 13.58 95.36
N ASP A 72 -2.79 14.81 95.11
CA ASP A 72 -3.12 15.97 95.96
C ASP A 72 -4.63 16.24 95.97
N ALA A 73 -5.32 16.16 94.83
CA ALA A 73 -6.76 16.36 94.72
C ALA A 73 -7.54 15.23 95.42
N VAL A 74 -7.15 13.97 95.24
CA VAL A 74 -7.80 12.85 95.94
C VAL A 74 -7.57 12.95 97.44
N ASN A 75 -6.39 13.36 97.91
CA ASN A 75 -6.09 13.54 99.34
C ASN A 75 -6.84 14.72 99.97
N ARG A 76 -7.21 15.75 99.19
CA ARG A 76 -8.16 16.79 99.60
C ARG A 76 -9.62 16.32 99.58
N GLY A 77 -9.88 15.08 99.16
CA GLY A 77 -11.19 14.49 99.17
C GLY A 77 -12.01 14.72 97.91
N VAL A 78 -11.37 15.00 96.77
CA VAL A 78 -11.99 15.20 95.45
C VAL A 78 -11.83 13.94 94.60
N SER A 79 -12.91 13.43 94.02
CA SER A 79 -12.86 12.29 93.09
C SER A 79 -12.33 12.69 91.72
N ILE A 80 -11.59 11.81 91.05
CA ILE A 80 -11.01 12.05 89.72
C ILE A 80 -11.40 10.93 88.77
N SER A 81 -12.03 11.29 87.65
CA SER A 81 -12.36 10.36 86.56
C SER A 81 -11.56 10.69 85.31
N ALA A 82 -10.89 9.68 84.73
CA ALA A 82 -10.15 9.84 83.46
C ALA A 82 -9.93 8.49 82.78
N ASP A 83 -9.72 8.53 81.46
CA ASP A 83 -9.20 7.40 80.70
C ASP A 83 -7.68 7.37 80.84
N VAL A 84 -7.17 6.39 81.58
CA VAL A 84 -5.77 6.33 82.01
C VAL A 84 -5.07 5.11 81.47
N LYS A 85 -3.85 5.32 80.98
CA LYS A 85 -2.95 4.23 80.57
C LYS A 85 -2.22 3.69 81.80
N ARG A 86 -2.22 2.37 81.99
CA ARG A 86 -1.49 1.68 83.06
C ARG A 86 -0.62 0.57 82.49
N VAL A 87 0.43 0.23 83.22
CA VAL A 87 1.41 -0.79 82.85
C VAL A 87 1.13 -2.05 83.67
N LYS A 88 0.93 -3.17 82.97
CA LYS A 88 0.73 -4.49 83.54
C LYS A 88 2.07 -5.09 84.00
N ARG A 89 2.00 -6.21 84.72
CA ARG A 89 3.19 -6.97 85.15
C ARG A 89 4.11 -7.38 83.99
N ASP A 90 3.54 -7.73 82.84
CA ASP A 90 4.25 -8.17 81.65
C ASP A 90 4.81 -7.02 80.80
N GLY A 91 4.69 -5.77 81.27
CA GLY A 91 5.13 -4.57 80.55
C GLY A 91 4.16 -4.09 79.47
N LYS A 92 3.07 -4.82 79.20
CA LYS A 92 2.02 -4.36 78.27
C LYS A 92 1.17 -3.27 78.93
N PHE A 93 0.49 -2.51 78.09
CA PHE A 93 -0.40 -1.46 78.55
C PHE A 93 -1.85 -1.91 78.61
N VAL A 94 -2.58 -1.35 79.57
CA VAL A 94 -4.04 -1.39 79.65
C VAL A 94 -4.54 0.05 79.71
N PHE A 95 -5.63 0.34 79.02
CA PHE A 95 -6.37 1.57 79.16
C PHE A 95 -7.57 1.33 80.08
N PHE A 96 -7.61 2.05 81.19
CA PHE A 96 -8.75 2.04 82.07
C PHE A 96 -9.57 3.32 81.92
N LYS A 97 -10.88 3.19 81.77
CA LYS A 97 -11.79 4.25 82.21
C LYS A 97 -11.89 4.13 83.72
N ALA A 98 -11.27 5.07 84.44
CA ALA A 98 -10.98 4.92 85.86
C ALA A 98 -11.48 6.11 86.67
N THR A 99 -12.05 5.83 87.84
CA THR A 99 -12.44 6.83 88.83
C THR A 99 -11.77 6.54 90.17
N TYR A 100 -10.92 7.47 90.64
CA TYR A 100 -10.32 7.46 91.97
C TYR A 100 -11.23 8.21 92.93
N MET A 101 -11.65 7.55 94.01
CA MET A 101 -12.63 8.05 94.97
C MET A 101 -12.07 7.99 96.39
N PRO A 102 -11.94 9.13 97.09
CA PRO A 102 -11.46 9.15 98.47
C PRO A 102 -12.56 8.77 99.46
N ILE A 103 -12.28 7.82 100.35
CA ILE A 103 -13.08 7.49 101.53
C ILE A 103 -12.63 8.35 102.70
N LYS A 104 -13.59 9.00 103.36
CA LYS A 104 -13.37 9.89 104.49
C LYS A 104 -13.86 9.26 105.79
N ASN A 105 -13.16 9.49 106.89
CA ASN A 105 -13.63 9.15 108.23
C ASN A 105 -14.67 10.18 108.75
N SER A 106 -15.19 9.97 109.95
CA SER A 106 -16.13 10.88 110.61
C SER A 106 -15.57 12.30 110.85
N GLN A 107 -14.25 12.46 110.87
CA GLN A 107 -13.54 13.74 110.97
C GLN A 107 -13.23 14.36 109.57
N LYS A 108 -13.86 13.85 108.51
CA LYS A 108 -13.69 14.26 107.10
C LYS A 108 -12.27 14.11 106.53
N SER A 109 -11.37 13.42 107.23
CA SER A 109 -10.02 13.13 106.73
C SER A 109 -10.04 11.92 105.80
N VAL A 110 -9.33 11.99 104.67
CA VAL A 110 -9.23 10.85 103.73
C VAL A 110 -8.40 9.75 104.38
N VAL A 111 -8.99 8.58 104.53
CA VAL A 111 -8.34 7.41 105.15
C VAL A 111 -7.97 6.35 104.12
N GLU A 112 -8.64 6.34 102.98
CA GLU A 112 -8.45 5.36 101.92
C GLU A 112 -8.90 5.96 100.57
N VAL A 113 -8.37 5.44 99.46
CA VAL A 113 -8.75 5.81 98.10
C VAL A 113 -9.12 4.54 97.36
N ILE A 114 -10.32 4.47 96.83
CA ILE A 114 -10.77 3.37 95.96
C ILE A 114 -10.65 3.81 94.51
N LEU A 115 -10.05 2.95 93.68
CA LEU A 115 -10.14 3.04 92.24
C LEU A 115 -11.21 2.06 91.76
N LEU A 116 -12.19 2.56 91.01
CA LEU A 116 -13.04 1.74 90.14
C LEU A 116 -12.59 1.93 88.70
N ALA A 117 -12.31 0.84 87.99
CA ALA A 117 -11.81 0.88 86.63
C ALA A 117 -12.50 -0.14 85.73
N GLN A 118 -12.70 0.23 84.47
CA GLN A 118 -13.14 -0.66 83.39
C GLN A 118 -12.06 -0.68 82.29
N ASP A 119 -11.66 -1.87 81.85
CA ASP A 119 -10.73 -2.02 80.74
C ASP A 119 -11.41 -1.63 79.41
N ILE A 120 -10.89 -0.57 78.78
CA ILE A 120 -11.38 -0.03 77.50
C ILE A 120 -10.37 -0.24 76.35
N THR A 121 -9.32 -1.04 76.57
CA THR A 121 -8.20 -1.22 75.63
C THR A 121 -8.67 -1.73 74.28
N LYS A 122 -9.52 -2.76 74.27
CA LYS A 122 -10.07 -3.36 73.04
C LYS A 122 -10.85 -2.34 72.21
N ASN A 123 -11.70 -1.55 72.85
CA ASN A 123 -12.52 -0.54 72.16
C ASN A 123 -11.64 0.52 71.52
N ARG A 124 -10.64 1.04 72.25
CA ARG A 124 -9.75 2.08 71.75
C ARG A 124 -8.87 1.60 70.58
N LEU A 125 -8.39 0.35 70.64
CA LEU A 125 -7.64 -0.25 69.53
C LEU A 125 -8.51 -0.46 68.29
N ASN A 126 -9.75 -0.89 68.46
CA ASN A 126 -10.71 -1.01 67.37
C ASN A 126 -10.97 0.35 66.71
N ASP A 127 -11.20 1.41 67.49
CA ASP A 127 -11.41 2.76 66.95
C ASP A 127 -10.21 3.26 66.15
N LEU A 128 -8.98 3.04 66.65
CA LEU A 128 -7.75 3.38 65.93
C LEU A 128 -7.61 2.58 64.63
N TYR A 129 -7.92 1.29 64.67
CA TYR A 129 -7.89 0.42 63.50
C TYR A 129 -8.87 0.89 62.42
N PHE A 130 -10.13 1.16 62.78
CA PHE A 130 -11.15 1.63 61.83
C PHE A 130 -10.80 3.00 61.25
N ARG A 131 -10.31 3.94 62.07
CA ARG A 131 -9.81 5.25 61.58
C ARG A 131 -8.66 5.06 60.59
N GLY A 132 -7.71 4.19 60.92
CA GLY A 132 -6.58 3.88 60.04
C GLY A 132 -7.02 3.33 58.67
N GLN A 133 -8.06 2.49 58.63
CA GLN A 133 -8.62 1.98 57.38
C GLN A 133 -9.26 3.09 56.54
N VAL A 134 -10.07 3.97 57.16
CA VAL A 134 -10.69 5.11 56.46
C VAL A 134 -9.65 6.08 55.93
N ASP A 135 -8.61 6.38 56.70
CA ASP A 135 -7.50 7.23 56.28
C ASP A 135 -6.72 6.62 55.11
N ALA A 136 -6.51 5.29 55.13
CA ALA A 136 -5.86 4.59 54.03
C ALA A 136 -6.68 4.69 52.72
N ILE A 137 -8.00 4.49 52.79
CA ILE A 137 -8.89 4.63 51.63
C ILE A 137 -8.88 6.08 51.10
N ASN A 138 -8.98 7.06 52.00
CA ASN A 138 -8.97 8.48 51.64
C ASN A 138 -7.67 8.93 50.98
N LYS A 139 -6.54 8.26 51.23
CA LYS A 139 -5.27 8.53 50.55
C LYS A 139 -5.27 8.02 49.11
N SER A 140 -5.92 6.89 48.82
CA SER A 140 -5.82 6.22 47.52
C SER A 140 -7.02 6.41 46.59
N GLN A 141 -8.21 6.74 47.11
CA GLN A 141 -9.45 6.80 46.31
C GLN A 141 -10.13 8.16 46.43
N ALA A 142 -10.92 8.51 45.41
CA ALA A 142 -11.84 9.63 45.46
C ALA A 142 -13.06 9.25 46.32
N VAL A 143 -13.32 10.04 47.36
CA VAL A 143 -14.40 9.78 48.32
C VAL A 143 -15.32 10.98 48.44
N ILE A 144 -16.63 10.74 48.38
CA ILE A 144 -17.67 11.76 48.57
C ILE A 144 -18.84 11.15 49.35
N GLU A 145 -19.44 11.96 50.21
CA GLU A 145 -20.55 11.61 51.08
C GLU A 145 -21.80 12.40 50.72
N PHE A 146 -22.94 11.73 50.76
CA PHE A 146 -24.25 12.33 50.51
C PHE A 146 -25.22 12.02 51.64
N ASP A 147 -26.17 12.92 51.89
CA ASP A 147 -27.38 12.56 52.62
C ASP A 147 -28.29 11.64 51.78
N MET A 148 -29.37 11.16 52.39
CA MET A 148 -30.33 10.27 51.72
C MET A 148 -31.14 10.95 50.62
N GLN A 149 -31.11 12.29 50.56
CA GLN A 149 -31.73 13.08 49.49
C GLN A 149 -30.75 13.37 48.35
N GLY A 150 -29.49 12.92 48.45
CA GLY A 150 -28.45 13.10 47.44
C GLY A 150 -27.70 14.42 47.52
N ASN A 151 -27.83 15.18 48.61
CA ASN A 151 -27.06 16.41 48.83
C ASN A 151 -25.67 16.07 49.38
N ILE A 152 -24.65 16.78 48.89
CA ILE A 152 -23.25 16.54 49.19
C ILE A 152 -22.93 17.05 50.60
N LEU A 153 -22.44 16.15 51.45
CA LEU A 153 -22.04 16.45 52.82
C LEU A 153 -20.54 16.77 52.92
N ASN A 154 -19.72 15.98 52.23
CA ASN A 154 -18.28 16.09 52.30
C ASN A 154 -17.64 15.40 51.09
N ALA A 155 -16.44 15.84 50.71
CA ALA A 155 -15.60 15.17 49.71
C ALA A 155 -14.14 15.28 50.10
N ASN A 156 -13.36 14.25 49.78
CA ASN A 156 -11.92 14.26 49.99
C ASN A 156 -11.18 14.95 48.83
N LYS A 157 -9.88 15.20 49.02
CA LYS A 157 -9.05 15.89 48.02
C LYS A 157 -9.03 15.16 46.67
N ASN A 158 -8.90 13.83 46.67
CA ASN A 158 -8.86 13.04 45.45
C ASN A 158 -10.12 13.25 44.59
N PHE A 159 -11.31 13.29 45.20
CA PHE A 159 -12.55 13.55 44.47
C PHE A 159 -12.59 14.96 43.87
N LEU A 160 -12.18 15.95 44.65
CA LEU A 160 -12.14 17.35 44.22
C LEU A 160 -11.17 17.55 43.06
N ASP A 161 -9.97 16.98 43.14
CA ASP A 161 -8.95 17.05 42.10
C ASP A 161 -9.42 16.35 40.80
N THR A 162 -10.09 15.19 40.91
CA THR A 162 -10.65 14.44 39.76
C THR A 162 -11.70 15.25 39.00
N ILE A 163 -12.70 15.79 39.71
CA ILE A 163 -13.86 16.48 39.11
C ILE A 163 -13.57 17.97 38.85
N GLY A 164 -12.57 18.55 39.52
CA GLY A 164 -12.11 19.93 39.32
C GLY A 164 -12.89 21.01 40.06
N TYR A 165 -13.76 20.63 41.00
CA TYR A 165 -14.42 21.59 41.91
C TYR A 165 -13.66 21.73 43.22
N THR A 166 -13.85 22.86 43.89
CA THR A 166 -13.47 23.03 45.30
C THR A 166 -14.58 22.53 46.22
N LYS A 167 -14.24 22.27 47.49
CA LYS A 167 -15.20 21.76 48.48
C LYS A 167 -16.40 22.70 48.66
N ASP A 168 -16.15 24.00 48.74
CA ASP A 168 -17.17 25.02 48.98
C ASP A 168 -18.15 25.18 47.81
N GLU A 169 -17.73 24.81 46.60
CA GLU A 169 -18.58 24.84 45.41
C GLU A 169 -19.61 23.70 45.37
N ILE A 170 -19.31 22.57 46.03
CA ILE A 170 -20.12 21.35 45.91
C ILE A 170 -20.88 20.98 47.19
N VAL A 171 -20.38 21.33 48.38
CA VAL A 171 -21.08 21.01 49.63
C VAL A 171 -22.45 21.70 49.67
N GLY A 172 -23.48 20.93 50.03
CA GLY A 172 -24.88 21.36 50.01
C GLY A 172 -25.54 21.36 48.63
N LYS A 173 -24.81 21.08 47.55
CA LYS A 173 -25.40 20.84 46.22
C LYS A 173 -25.85 19.39 46.10
N HIS A 174 -26.80 19.13 45.21
CA HIS A 174 -27.25 17.79 44.89
C HIS A 174 -26.28 17.09 43.92
N HIS A 175 -26.11 15.77 44.07
CA HIS A 175 -25.24 14.92 43.23
C HIS A 175 -25.42 15.12 41.71
N SER A 176 -26.62 15.52 41.27
CA SER A 176 -26.95 15.75 39.87
C SER A 176 -26.10 16.83 39.19
N ILE A 177 -25.39 17.68 39.95
CA ILE A 177 -24.42 18.63 39.40
C ILE A 177 -23.29 17.93 38.62
N PHE A 178 -22.99 16.67 38.95
CA PHE A 178 -21.98 15.87 38.25
C PHE A 178 -22.54 15.00 37.12
N CYS A 179 -23.83 15.10 36.80
CA CYS A 179 -24.48 14.24 35.82
C CYS A 179 -24.79 15.00 34.54
N GLU A 180 -24.78 14.30 33.41
CA GLU A 180 -25.30 14.85 32.15
C GLU A 180 -26.79 15.22 32.26
N GLU A 181 -27.21 16.21 31.47
CA GLU A 181 -28.57 16.73 31.46
C GLU A 181 -29.60 15.64 31.12
N SER A 182 -29.29 14.78 30.15
CA SER A 182 -30.15 13.66 29.75
C SER A 182 -30.29 12.65 30.89
N TYR A 183 -29.18 12.26 31.52
CA TYR A 183 -29.17 11.26 32.58
C TYR A 183 -29.86 11.74 33.85
N LYS A 184 -29.61 12.97 34.32
CA LYS A 184 -30.22 13.45 35.57
C LYS A 184 -31.75 13.58 35.51
N ASN A 185 -32.31 13.69 34.30
CA ASN A 185 -33.75 13.76 34.04
C ASN A 185 -34.39 12.38 33.75
N SER A 186 -33.58 11.32 33.70
CA SER A 186 -33.98 9.96 33.33
C SER A 186 -34.70 9.22 34.48
N ASN A 187 -35.38 8.13 34.15
CA ASN A 187 -35.98 7.25 35.17
C ASN A 187 -34.91 6.43 35.89
N GLU A 188 -33.83 6.10 35.20
CA GLU A 188 -32.65 5.39 35.68
C GLU A 188 -32.00 6.14 36.84
N TYR A 189 -31.90 7.47 36.75
CA TYR A 189 -31.36 8.30 37.83
C TYR A 189 -32.26 8.33 39.08
N LYS A 190 -33.58 8.27 38.89
CA LYS A 190 -34.54 8.20 40.01
C LYS A 190 -34.48 6.84 40.71
N GLU A 191 -34.46 5.76 39.94
CA GLU A 191 -34.33 4.39 40.47
C GLU A 191 -32.97 4.20 41.15
N PHE A 192 -31.90 4.81 40.64
CA PHE A 192 -30.58 4.83 41.30
C PHE A 192 -30.66 5.35 42.74
N TRP A 193 -31.27 6.52 42.97
CA TRP A 193 -31.42 7.05 44.33
C TRP A 193 -32.40 6.27 45.18
N LYS A 194 -33.46 5.71 44.58
CA LYS A 194 -34.41 4.85 45.30
C LYS A 194 -33.74 3.56 45.80
N LYS A 195 -32.88 2.94 45.00
CA LYS A 195 -32.05 1.79 45.35
C LYS A 195 -31.11 2.10 46.51
N LEU A 196 -30.40 3.23 46.46
CA LEU A 196 -29.55 3.65 47.58
C LEU A 196 -30.36 3.91 48.86
N ASN A 197 -31.57 4.48 48.72
CA ASN A 197 -32.49 4.71 49.83
C ASN A 197 -33.07 3.43 50.44
N SER A 198 -33.13 2.31 49.71
CA SER A 198 -33.49 0.99 50.27
C SER A 198 -32.31 0.31 50.97
N GLY A 199 -31.11 0.89 50.94
CA GLY A 199 -29.89 0.32 51.53
C GLY A 199 -29.07 -0.54 50.57
N GLU A 200 -29.48 -0.65 49.31
CA GLU A 200 -28.74 -1.40 48.29
C GLU A 200 -27.62 -0.55 47.69
N PHE A 201 -26.42 -1.12 47.57
CA PHE A 201 -25.29 -0.42 46.93
C PHE A 201 -25.41 -0.45 45.40
N ASP A 202 -24.76 0.52 44.74
CA ASP A 202 -24.66 0.55 43.28
C ASP A 202 -23.20 0.65 42.85
N SER A 203 -22.81 -0.14 41.85
CA SER A 203 -21.43 -0.20 41.35
C SER A 203 -21.41 -0.29 39.84
N ALA A 204 -20.79 0.68 39.19
CA ALA A 204 -20.63 0.71 37.75
C ALA A 204 -19.49 1.66 37.33
N GLU A 205 -19.29 1.79 36.02
CA GLU A 205 -18.55 2.88 35.43
C GLU A 205 -19.54 4.00 35.05
N TYR A 206 -19.20 5.23 35.39
CA TYR A 206 -20.08 6.36 35.17
C TYR A 206 -19.34 7.49 34.49
N LEU A 207 -19.98 8.08 33.48
CA LEU A 207 -19.62 9.41 33.00
C LEU A 207 -20.13 10.46 33.99
N ARG A 208 -19.24 11.36 34.39
CA ARG A 208 -19.53 12.52 35.21
C ARG A 208 -19.03 13.79 34.56
N ILE A 209 -19.73 14.87 34.85
CA ILE A 209 -19.42 16.21 34.35
C ILE A 209 -18.75 16.99 35.49
N GLY A 210 -17.48 17.23 35.31
CA GLY A 210 -16.67 18.08 36.16
C GLY A 210 -16.82 19.56 35.83
N LYS A 211 -16.05 20.37 36.54
CA LYS A 211 -16.07 21.82 36.37
C LYS A 211 -15.77 22.20 34.92
N ASN A 212 -16.45 23.23 34.42
CA ASN A 212 -16.37 23.70 33.04
C ASN A 212 -16.76 22.65 31.98
N GLY A 213 -17.57 21.65 32.33
CA GLY A 213 -18.02 20.63 31.39
C GLY A 213 -17.01 19.51 31.13
N LYS A 214 -15.95 19.39 31.94
CA LYS A 214 -14.95 18.33 31.80
C LYS A 214 -15.61 16.96 31.96
N GLU A 215 -15.58 16.13 30.94
CA GLU A 215 -16.00 14.73 31.05
C GLU A 215 -14.99 13.92 31.87
N VAL A 216 -15.50 13.19 32.86
CA VAL A 216 -14.71 12.33 33.75
C VAL A 216 -15.38 10.97 33.83
N TRP A 217 -14.68 9.93 33.40
CA TRP A 217 -15.12 8.55 33.61
C TRP A 217 -14.59 8.06 34.95
N ILE A 218 -15.48 7.54 35.78
CA ILE A 218 -15.12 6.95 37.07
C ILE A 218 -15.66 5.54 37.18
N GLN A 219 -14.85 4.63 37.73
CA GLN A 219 -15.36 3.39 38.29
C GLN A 219 -15.70 3.66 39.75
N ALA A 220 -16.96 3.51 40.13
CA ALA A 220 -17.40 3.90 41.47
C ALA A 220 -18.37 2.91 42.09
N THR A 221 -18.37 2.89 43.43
CA THR A 221 -19.35 2.17 44.24
C THR A 221 -19.98 3.12 45.25
N TYR A 222 -21.31 3.22 45.24
CA TYR A 222 -22.11 4.02 46.16
C TYR A 222 -22.67 3.10 47.24
N ASN A 223 -22.30 3.33 48.50
CA ASN A 223 -22.56 2.43 49.62
C ASN A 223 -23.36 3.16 50.72
N PRO A 224 -24.61 2.74 50.97
CA PRO A 224 -25.38 3.25 52.11
C PRO A 224 -24.72 2.89 53.46
N ILE A 225 -24.75 3.81 54.41
CA ILE A 225 -24.31 3.66 55.79
C ILE A 225 -25.54 3.69 56.69
N PHE A 226 -25.59 2.76 57.64
CA PHE A 226 -26.74 2.50 58.49
C PHE A 226 -26.55 3.07 59.89
N ASP A 227 -27.65 3.53 60.49
CA ASP A 227 -27.69 3.98 61.88
C ASP A 227 -27.81 2.80 62.86
N LEU A 228 -27.99 3.10 64.15
CA LEU A 228 -28.14 2.08 65.21
C LEU A 228 -29.42 1.23 65.06
N ASP A 229 -30.44 1.74 64.36
CA ASP A 229 -31.71 1.05 64.11
C ASP A 229 -31.69 0.28 62.77
N GLY A 230 -30.55 0.28 62.06
CA GLY A 230 -30.39 -0.39 60.78
C GLY A 230 -31.04 0.36 59.61
N LYS A 231 -31.32 1.66 59.75
CA LYS A 231 -31.85 2.50 58.66
C LYS A 231 -30.70 3.21 57.92
N PRO A 232 -30.71 3.23 56.57
CA PRO A 232 -29.77 4.06 55.81
C PRO A 232 -29.92 5.54 56.18
N PHE A 233 -28.81 6.20 56.52
CA PHE A 233 -28.81 7.63 56.86
C PHE A 233 -27.79 8.47 56.07
N LYS A 234 -26.86 7.81 55.36
CA LYS A 234 -25.84 8.45 54.53
C LYS A 234 -25.45 7.52 53.39
N VAL A 235 -24.96 8.06 52.28
CA VAL A 235 -24.28 7.29 51.23
C VAL A 235 -22.82 7.74 51.13
N VAL A 236 -21.89 6.78 51.16
CA VAL A 236 -20.48 7.03 50.83
C VAL A 236 -20.15 6.42 49.48
N LYS A 237 -19.57 7.23 48.61
CA LYS A 237 -19.10 6.79 47.30
C LYS A 237 -17.58 6.71 47.31
N TYR A 238 -17.08 5.58 46.85
CA TYR A 238 -15.67 5.35 46.54
C TYR A 238 -15.50 5.32 45.03
N ALA A 239 -14.53 6.04 44.48
CA ALA A 239 -14.33 6.15 43.05
C ALA A 239 -12.85 6.16 42.66
N THR A 240 -12.59 5.61 41.48
CA THR A 240 -11.32 5.66 40.77
C THR A 240 -11.53 6.37 39.44
N ASP A 241 -10.69 7.36 39.14
CA ASP A 241 -10.69 8.01 37.83
C ASP A 241 -10.13 7.05 36.77
N ILE A 242 -10.95 6.73 35.76
CA ILE A 242 -10.61 5.85 34.63
C ILE A 242 -10.68 6.61 33.30
N SER A 243 -10.72 7.95 33.32
CA SER A 243 -10.89 8.80 32.13
C SER A 243 -9.84 8.50 31.07
N PHE A 244 -8.56 8.45 31.44
CA PHE A 244 -7.47 8.14 30.52
C PHE A 244 -7.70 6.80 29.80
N LYS A 245 -8.07 5.75 30.57
CA LYS A 245 -8.32 4.42 30.02
C LYS A 245 -9.52 4.43 29.06
N LYS A 246 -10.64 5.09 29.43
CA LYS A 246 -11.85 5.12 28.59
C LYS A 246 -11.65 5.91 27.30
N PHE A 247 -11.08 7.10 27.37
CA PHE A 247 -10.82 7.91 26.18
C PHE A 247 -9.80 7.23 25.24
N ALA A 248 -8.74 6.63 25.78
CA ALA A 248 -7.80 5.85 24.96
C ALA A 248 -8.50 4.67 24.26
N MET A 249 -9.44 4.00 24.95
CA MET A 249 -10.19 2.90 24.36
C MET A 249 -11.12 3.36 23.23
N PHE A 250 -11.80 4.50 23.37
CA PHE A 250 -12.60 5.09 22.30
C PHE A 250 -11.75 5.49 21.09
N GLU A 251 -10.57 6.07 21.33
CA GLU A 251 -9.64 6.44 20.25
C GLU A 251 -9.14 5.20 19.49
N VAL A 252 -8.77 4.14 20.22
CA VAL A 252 -8.36 2.86 19.61
C VAL A 252 -9.49 2.25 18.79
N ALA A 253 -10.72 2.22 19.32
CA ALA A 253 -11.88 1.68 18.59
C ALA A 253 -12.09 2.41 17.26
N LYS A 254 -12.06 3.75 17.28
CA LYS A 254 -12.19 4.55 16.05
C LYS A 254 -11.07 4.27 15.05
N LYS A 255 -9.82 4.19 15.51
CA LYS A 255 -8.68 3.88 14.62
C LYS A 255 -8.78 2.50 13.99
N ILE A 256 -9.36 1.52 14.68
CA ILE A 256 -9.58 0.17 14.15
C ILE A 256 -10.68 0.19 13.07
N GLU A 257 -11.75 0.97 13.25
CA GLU A 257 -12.76 1.17 12.20
C GLU A 257 -12.15 1.81 10.94
N ASP A 258 -11.36 2.88 11.09
CA ASP A 258 -10.66 3.55 9.99
C ASP A 258 -9.66 2.59 9.29
N LEU A 259 -8.96 1.76 10.05
CA LEU A 259 -8.06 0.72 9.54
C LEU A 259 -8.82 -0.33 8.71
N THR A 260 -9.97 -0.80 9.21
CA THR A 260 -10.83 -1.77 8.50
C THR A 260 -11.23 -1.25 7.13
N LYS A 261 -11.65 0.01 7.05
CA LYS A 261 -12.01 0.66 5.79
C LYS A 261 -10.83 0.71 4.82
N SER A 262 -9.65 1.10 5.32
CA SER A 262 -8.43 1.17 4.51
C SER A 262 -8.00 -0.21 3.97
N LEU A 263 -8.19 -1.28 4.76
CA LEU A 263 -7.93 -2.65 4.34
C LEU A 263 -8.91 -3.13 3.27
N GLN A 264 -10.18 -2.73 3.34
CA GLN A 264 -11.17 -3.04 2.31
C GLN A 264 -10.82 -2.38 0.98
N ASP A 265 -10.38 -1.12 1.01
CA ASP A 265 -9.89 -0.41 -0.16
C ASP A 265 -8.65 -1.10 -0.75
N LEU A 266 -7.72 -1.56 0.10
CA LEU A 266 -6.54 -2.32 -0.32
C LEU A 266 -6.90 -3.68 -0.95
N GLN A 267 -7.89 -4.38 -0.41
CA GLN A 267 -8.40 -5.64 -0.97
C GLN A 267 -9.02 -5.44 -2.36
N ASN A 268 -9.80 -4.37 -2.54
CA ASN A 268 -10.38 -4.01 -3.82
C ASN A 268 -9.29 -3.66 -4.85
N ALA A 269 -8.31 -2.84 -4.45
CA ALA A 269 -7.16 -2.49 -5.29
C ALA A 269 -6.36 -3.72 -5.72
N SER A 270 -6.09 -4.65 -4.79
CA SER A 270 -5.38 -5.90 -5.07
C SER A 270 -6.15 -6.80 -6.04
N THR A 271 -7.48 -6.86 -5.92
CA THR A 271 -8.34 -7.63 -6.83
C THR A 271 -8.28 -7.07 -8.26
N THR A 272 -8.33 -5.75 -8.40
CA THR A 272 -8.15 -5.08 -9.69
C THR A 272 -6.76 -5.38 -10.28
N MET A 273 -5.72 -5.34 -9.44
CA MET A 273 -4.34 -5.60 -9.85
C MET A 273 -4.14 -7.03 -10.39
N VAL A 274 -4.73 -8.05 -9.75
CA VAL A 274 -4.74 -9.43 -10.27
C VAL A 274 -5.39 -9.50 -11.66
N LYS A 275 -6.52 -8.81 -11.85
CA LYS A 275 -7.22 -8.80 -13.14
C LYS A 275 -6.41 -8.10 -14.24
N GLU A 276 -5.81 -6.96 -13.92
CA GLU A 276 -4.94 -6.23 -14.86
C GLU A 276 -3.67 -7.01 -15.20
N ALA A 277 -3.12 -7.76 -14.24
CA ALA A 277 -2.03 -8.67 -14.48
C ALA A 277 -2.42 -9.79 -15.46
N ASP A 278 -3.57 -10.45 -15.27
CA ASP A 278 -4.06 -11.48 -16.21
C ASP A 278 -4.23 -10.93 -17.64
N VAL A 279 -4.80 -9.73 -17.78
CA VAL A 279 -4.96 -9.07 -19.09
C VAL A 279 -3.61 -8.76 -19.72
N SER A 280 -2.66 -8.22 -18.96
CA SER A 280 -1.32 -7.89 -19.46
C SER A 280 -0.53 -9.15 -19.86
N MET A 281 -0.71 -10.25 -19.13
CA MET A 281 -0.09 -11.53 -19.44
C MET A 281 -0.61 -12.09 -20.77
N LYS A 282 -1.93 -12.09 -20.98
CA LYS A 282 -2.54 -12.48 -22.26
C LYS A 282 -2.08 -11.59 -23.41
N GLY A 283 -2.07 -10.27 -23.22
CA GLY A 283 -1.55 -9.34 -24.23
C GLY A 283 -0.10 -9.61 -24.60
N SER A 284 0.76 -9.95 -23.62
CA SER A 284 2.17 -10.30 -23.90
C SER A 284 2.32 -11.59 -24.71
N GLN A 285 1.42 -12.57 -24.51
CA GLN A 285 1.41 -13.83 -25.25
C GLN A 285 0.94 -13.61 -26.70
N GLU A 286 -0.11 -12.82 -26.90
CA GLU A 286 -0.60 -12.46 -28.23
C GLU A 286 0.48 -11.74 -29.05
N VAL A 287 1.17 -10.76 -28.46
CA VAL A 287 2.29 -10.07 -29.11
C VAL A 287 3.42 -11.05 -29.43
N SER A 288 3.71 -12.01 -28.55
CA SER A 288 4.76 -13.02 -28.79
C SER A 288 4.44 -13.90 -30.00
N VAL A 289 3.18 -14.31 -30.17
CA VAL A 289 2.73 -15.04 -31.36
C VAL A 289 2.88 -14.19 -32.62
N SER A 290 2.49 -12.91 -32.57
CA SER A 290 2.69 -12.00 -33.72
C SER A 290 4.17 -11.80 -34.09
N ILE A 291 5.08 -11.87 -33.12
CA ILE A 291 6.52 -11.80 -33.39
C ILE A 291 6.99 -13.02 -34.18
N GLU A 292 6.52 -14.22 -33.85
CA GLU A 292 6.87 -15.45 -34.58
C GLU A 292 6.39 -15.37 -36.05
N GLU A 293 5.18 -14.85 -36.27
CA GLU A 293 4.64 -14.63 -37.62
C GLU A 293 5.47 -13.58 -38.41
N LEU A 294 5.86 -12.48 -37.76
CA LEU A 294 6.67 -11.45 -38.38
C LEU A 294 8.09 -11.94 -38.69
N ASP A 295 8.69 -12.76 -37.82
CA ASP A 295 10.02 -13.32 -38.06
C ASP A 295 10.01 -14.25 -39.28
N ALA A 296 8.98 -15.08 -39.41
CA ALA A 296 8.75 -15.89 -40.61
C ALA A 296 8.59 -15.03 -41.87
N ALA A 297 7.86 -13.93 -41.79
CA ALA A 297 7.68 -13.00 -42.91
C ALA A 297 9.01 -12.31 -43.31
N VAL A 298 9.85 -11.94 -42.35
CA VAL A 298 11.18 -11.34 -42.59
C VAL A 298 12.14 -12.35 -43.23
N LEU A 299 12.10 -13.61 -42.82
CA LEU A 299 12.87 -14.69 -43.47
C LEU A 299 12.41 -14.90 -44.91
N GLU A 300 11.11 -14.92 -45.17
CA GLU A 300 10.58 -15.03 -46.54
C GLU A 300 10.99 -13.82 -47.40
N LEU A 301 10.92 -12.61 -46.85
CA LEU A 301 11.37 -11.39 -47.52
C LEU A 301 12.86 -11.47 -47.88
N SER A 302 13.70 -11.94 -46.96
CA SER A 302 15.14 -12.12 -47.18
C SER A 302 15.42 -13.07 -48.35
N ASN A 303 14.73 -14.22 -48.38
CA ASN A 303 14.83 -15.17 -49.51
C ASN A 303 14.38 -14.56 -50.84
N LYS A 304 13.32 -13.74 -50.84
CA LYS A 304 12.86 -13.03 -52.04
C LYS A 304 13.89 -12.00 -52.54
N ILE A 305 14.56 -11.31 -51.62
CA ILE A 305 15.63 -10.34 -51.97
C ILE A 305 16.84 -11.07 -52.58
N GLU A 306 17.25 -12.21 -52.04
CA GLU A 306 18.34 -13.02 -52.64
C GLU A 306 17.99 -13.47 -54.08
N ASN A 307 16.77 -13.97 -54.29
CA ASN A 307 16.29 -14.34 -55.61
C ASN A 307 16.25 -13.13 -56.58
N MET A 308 15.88 -11.96 -56.08
CA MET A 308 15.87 -10.72 -56.85
C MET A 308 17.28 -10.28 -57.25
N LEU A 309 18.26 -10.34 -56.34
CA LEU A 309 19.67 -10.02 -56.63
C LEU A 309 20.27 -10.98 -57.68
N SER A 310 19.93 -12.26 -57.61
CA SER A 310 20.30 -13.25 -58.64
C SER A 310 19.70 -12.89 -60.01
N SER A 311 18.42 -12.52 -60.03
CA SER A 311 17.72 -12.10 -61.26
C SER A 311 18.32 -10.82 -61.86
N ILE A 312 18.62 -9.82 -61.03
CA ILE A 312 19.31 -8.58 -61.43
C ILE A 312 20.65 -8.89 -62.08
N THR A 313 21.44 -9.80 -61.49
CA THR A 313 22.73 -10.24 -62.04
C THR A 313 22.56 -10.88 -63.42
N ASN A 314 21.57 -11.76 -63.59
CA ASN A 314 21.27 -12.39 -64.88
C ASN A 314 20.83 -11.38 -65.94
N ILE A 315 19.97 -10.42 -65.58
CA ILE A 315 19.53 -9.35 -66.50
C ILE A 315 20.71 -8.47 -66.89
N SER A 316 21.58 -8.10 -65.94
CA SER A 316 22.79 -7.31 -66.20
C SER A 316 23.70 -8.02 -67.22
N ASN A 317 23.95 -9.31 -67.02
CA ASN A 317 24.78 -10.10 -67.94
C ASN A 317 24.15 -10.20 -69.33
N THR A 318 22.85 -10.46 -69.40
CA THR A 318 22.11 -10.57 -70.68
C THR A 318 22.08 -9.23 -71.43
N THR A 319 21.93 -8.12 -70.71
CA THR A 319 21.92 -6.77 -71.28
C THR A 319 23.31 -6.42 -71.84
N SER A 320 24.38 -6.76 -71.12
CA SER A 320 25.75 -6.58 -71.58
C SER A 320 26.06 -7.39 -72.84
N GLU A 321 25.57 -8.64 -72.93
CA GLU A 321 25.73 -9.45 -74.14
C GLU A 321 24.91 -8.89 -75.31
N SER A 322 23.71 -8.37 -75.05
CA SER A 322 22.89 -7.71 -76.07
C SER A 322 23.57 -6.46 -76.64
N GLU A 323 24.23 -5.66 -75.80
CA GLU A 323 25.03 -4.51 -76.25
C GLU A 323 26.17 -4.93 -77.19
N LYS A 324 26.84 -6.05 -76.90
CA LYS A 324 27.87 -6.60 -77.78
C LYS A 324 27.31 -7.03 -79.14
N ILE A 325 26.19 -7.75 -79.15
CA ILE A 325 25.50 -8.18 -80.38
C ILE A 325 25.06 -6.97 -81.21
N VAL A 326 24.55 -5.91 -80.56
CA VAL A 326 24.17 -4.65 -81.24
C VAL A 326 25.36 -3.99 -81.93
N LEU A 327 26.54 -3.98 -81.30
CA LEU A 327 27.76 -3.44 -81.90
C LEU A 327 28.21 -4.26 -83.12
N GLU A 328 28.17 -5.59 -83.01
CA GLU A 328 28.50 -6.49 -84.13
C GLU A 328 27.51 -6.33 -85.30
N ALA A 329 26.21 -6.28 -85.02
CA ALA A 329 25.17 -6.06 -86.03
C ALA A 329 25.31 -4.70 -86.72
N LYS A 330 25.70 -3.65 -85.98
CA LYS A 330 25.95 -2.32 -86.54
C LYS A 330 27.11 -2.33 -87.52
N GLU A 331 28.20 -3.03 -87.21
CA GLU A 331 29.33 -3.16 -88.13
C GLU A 331 28.95 -3.98 -89.36
N GLN A 332 28.23 -5.10 -89.20
CA GLN A 332 27.80 -5.93 -90.32
C GLN A 332 26.81 -5.20 -91.25
N SER A 333 25.91 -4.40 -90.70
CA SER A 333 24.99 -3.54 -91.46
C SER A 333 25.76 -2.52 -92.31
N LYS A 334 26.76 -1.87 -91.70
CA LYS A 334 27.65 -0.90 -92.37
C LYS A 334 28.48 -1.55 -93.49
N GLU A 335 29.04 -2.74 -93.26
CA GLU A 335 29.74 -3.51 -94.30
C GLU A 335 28.80 -3.85 -95.47
N SER A 336 27.58 -4.29 -95.17
CA SER A 336 26.56 -4.61 -96.18
C SER A 336 26.17 -3.38 -97.00
N SER A 337 25.98 -2.22 -96.35
CA SER A 337 25.71 -0.95 -97.01
C SER A 337 26.82 -0.56 -97.97
N ASN A 338 28.08 -0.65 -97.52
CA ASN A 338 29.25 -0.37 -98.35
C ASN A 338 29.37 -1.31 -99.55
N ALA A 339 29.07 -2.60 -99.38
CA ALA A 339 29.06 -3.57 -100.48
C ALA A 339 27.98 -3.24 -101.52
N MET A 340 26.78 -2.86 -101.07
CA MET A 340 25.69 -2.44 -101.95
C MET A 340 26.02 -1.15 -102.72
N LEU A 341 26.64 -0.16 -102.08
CA LEU A 341 27.10 1.06 -102.75
C LEU A 341 28.12 0.76 -103.85
N LYS A 342 29.10 -0.12 -103.58
CA LYS A 342 30.06 -0.57 -104.60
C LYS A 342 29.38 -1.32 -105.74
N LEU A 343 28.41 -2.19 -105.43
CA LEU A 343 27.65 -2.92 -106.45
C LEU A 343 26.82 -1.96 -107.33
N ASN A 344 26.26 -0.90 -106.76
CA ASN A 344 25.57 0.15 -107.52
C ASN A 344 26.52 0.84 -108.49
N GLU A 345 27.72 1.22 -108.01
CA GLU A 345 28.75 1.88 -108.81
C GLU A 345 29.19 1.00 -110.00
N GLU A 346 29.47 -0.28 -109.76
CA GLU A 346 29.84 -1.23 -110.81
C GLU A 346 28.69 -1.49 -111.80
N SER A 347 27.45 -1.53 -111.31
CA SER A 347 26.27 -1.69 -112.18
C SER A 347 26.07 -0.48 -113.11
N ILE A 348 26.35 0.74 -112.64
CA ILE A 348 26.35 1.95 -113.48
C ILE A 348 27.42 1.85 -114.57
N LYS A 349 28.66 1.49 -114.21
CA LYS A 349 29.77 1.31 -115.17
C LYS A 349 29.44 0.26 -116.24
N ILE A 350 28.79 -0.84 -115.85
CA ILE A 350 28.33 -1.86 -116.82
C ILE A 350 27.25 -1.28 -117.73
N GLY A 351 26.28 -0.54 -117.18
CA GLY A 351 25.26 0.16 -117.97
C GLY A 351 25.87 1.08 -119.04
N ASP A 352 26.83 1.92 -118.65
CA ASP A 352 27.55 2.81 -119.57
C ASP A 352 28.27 2.02 -120.68
N THR A 353 28.90 0.91 -120.32
CA THR A 353 29.59 0.04 -121.29
C THR A 353 28.62 -0.61 -122.28
N ILE A 354 27.44 -1.03 -121.80
CA ILE A 354 26.39 -1.64 -122.63
C ILE A 354 25.74 -0.62 -123.56
N GLU A 355 25.61 0.64 -123.12
CA GLU A 355 25.16 1.73 -123.99
C GLU A 355 26.13 1.93 -125.16
N VAL A 356 27.45 1.93 -124.91
CA VAL A 356 28.47 1.99 -125.96
C VAL A 356 28.36 0.78 -126.90
N ILE A 357 28.16 -0.43 -126.38
CA ILE A 357 27.97 -1.64 -127.21
C ILE A 357 26.72 -1.54 -128.09
N SER A 358 25.61 -1.04 -127.55
CA SER A 358 24.37 -0.80 -128.32
C SER A 358 24.60 0.23 -129.43
N GLN A 359 25.33 1.32 -129.16
CA GLN A 359 25.72 2.32 -130.16
C GLN A 359 26.60 1.71 -131.26
N ILE A 360 27.61 0.90 -130.91
CA ILE A 360 28.47 0.20 -131.87
C ILE A 360 27.65 -0.77 -132.72
N ALA A 361 26.76 -1.56 -132.11
CA ALA A 361 25.89 -2.49 -132.82
C ALA A 361 24.95 -1.75 -133.80
N PHE A 362 24.38 -0.62 -133.38
CA PHE A 362 23.57 0.23 -134.25
C PHE A 362 24.38 0.79 -135.44
N GLN A 363 25.56 1.35 -135.19
CA GLN A 363 26.45 1.84 -136.25
C GLN A 363 26.87 0.72 -137.21
N THR A 364 27.19 -0.45 -136.68
CA THR A 364 27.55 -1.65 -137.47
C THR A 364 26.38 -2.10 -138.36
N ASN A 365 25.14 -2.04 -137.85
CA ASN A 365 23.94 -2.31 -138.63
C ASN A 365 23.77 -1.32 -139.80
N ILE A 366 24.02 -0.02 -139.60
CA ILE A 366 23.99 1.00 -140.67
C ILE A 366 25.11 0.79 -141.69
N LEU A 367 26.34 0.50 -141.24
CA LEU A 367 27.47 0.21 -142.13
C LEU A 367 27.22 -1.03 -142.98
N SER A 368 26.66 -2.08 -142.38
CA SER A 368 26.30 -3.31 -143.10
C SER A 368 25.17 -3.09 -144.12
N LEU A 369 24.22 -2.19 -143.83
CA LEU A 369 23.18 -1.78 -144.77
C LEU A 369 23.80 -1.06 -145.97
N ASN A 370 24.72 -0.12 -145.74
CA ASN A 370 25.45 0.56 -146.81
C ASN A 370 26.26 -0.44 -147.65
N ALA A 371 26.95 -1.39 -147.01
CA ALA A 371 27.69 -2.45 -147.70
C ALA A 371 26.78 -3.39 -148.52
N ALA A 372 25.58 -3.69 -148.03
CA ALA A 372 24.59 -4.49 -148.76
C ALA A 372 24.05 -3.74 -149.99
N VAL A 373 23.85 -2.42 -149.89
CA VAL A 373 23.46 -1.56 -151.03
C VAL A 373 24.55 -1.55 -152.10
N GLU A 374 25.80 -1.32 -151.71
CA GLU A 374 26.96 -1.31 -152.62
C GLU A 374 27.16 -2.69 -153.30
N ALA A 375 26.99 -3.78 -152.54
CA ALA A 375 27.04 -5.15 -153.06
C ALA A 375 25.91 -5.44 -154.06
N ALA A 376 24.71 -4.86 -153.87
CA ALA A 376 23.62 -4.95 -154.83
C ALA A 376 23.88 -4.12 -156.11
N THR A 377 24.66 -3.03 -155.99
CA THR A 377 25.04 -2.19 -157.14
C THR A 377 26.11 -2.84 -158.03
N ALA A 378 26.94 -3.73 -157.46
CA ALA A 378 28.01 -4.46 -158.15
C ALA A 378 27.56 -5.70 -158.97
N GLY A 379 26.27 -6.03 -159.02
CA GLY A 379 25.73 -7.12 -159.86
C GLY A 379 26.26 -8.53 -159.52
N GLU A 380 26.59 -9.34 -160.53
CA GLU A 380 27.08 -10.73 -160.36
C GLU A 380 28.35 -10.83 -159.47
N ALA A 381 29.22 -9.81 -159.49
CA ALA A 381 30.47 -9.78 -158.69
C ALA A 381 30.23 -9.50 -157.20
N GLY A 382 29.10 -8.89 -156.82
CA GLY A 382 28.78 -8.49 -155.46
C GLY A 382 28.06 -9.55 -154.61
N LYS A 383 27.64 -10.68 -155.20
CA LYS A 383 26.82 -11.70 -154.53
C LYS A 383 27.44 -12.24 -153.23
N GLY A 384 28.75 -12.50 -153.22
CA GLY A 384 29.47 -12.95 -152.01
C GLY A 384 29.54 -11.89 -150.91
N PHE A 385 29.76 -10.62 -151.29
CA PHE A 385 29.78 -9.48 -150.36
C PHE A 385 28.40 -9.17 -149.78
N ALA A 386 27.33 -9.34 -150.55
CA ALA A 386 25.96 -9.15 -150.08
C ALA A 386 25.59 -10.13 -148.95
N VAL A 387 26.05 -11.39 -149.05
CA VAL A 387 25.85 -12.41 -148.01
C VAL A 387 26.58 -12.03 -146.73
N VAL A 388 27.85 -11.60 -146.83
CA VAL A 388 28.64 -11.16 -145.67
C VAL A 388 28.02 -9.91 -145.03
N ALA A 389 27.58 -8.93 -145.83
CA ALA A 389 26.93 -7.73 -145.34
C ALA A 389 25.61 -8.07 -144.61
N GLN A 390 24.80 -8.99 -145.14
CA GLN A 390 23.58 -9.45 -144.47
C GLN A 390 23.88 -10.20 -143.16
N GLU A 391 24.95 -11.00 -143.10
CA GLU A 391 25.35 -11.71 -141.88
C GLU A 391 25.85 -10.74 -140.80
N VAL A 392 26.67 -9.74 -141.17
CA VAL A 392 27.10 -8.66 -140.25
C VAL A 392 25.89 -7.86 -139.75
N ARG A 393 24.91 -7.60 -140.62
CA ARG A 393 23.66 -6.93 -140.24
C ARG A 393 22.85 -7.73 -139.23
N ASN A 394 22.70 -9.04 -139.46
CA ASN A 394 22.02 -9.95 -138.54
C ASN A 394 22.76 -10.02 -137.19
N LEU A 395 24.09 -10.10 -137.20
CA LEU A 395 24.91 -10.09 -136.00
C LEU A 395 24.78 -8.77 -135.22
N ALA A 396 24.81 -7.64 -135.92
CA ALA A 396 24.64 -6.31 -135.34
C ALA A 396 23.24 -6.15 -134.72
N THR A 397 22.19 -6.63 -135.39
CA THR A 397 20.81 -6.64 -134.86
C THR A 397 20.72 -7.48 -133.58
N ARG A 398 21.25 -8.71 -133.60
CA ARG A 398 21.30 -9.60 -132.42
C ARG A 398 22.13 -9.01 -131.27
N SER A 399 23.22 -8.33 -131.58
CA SER A 399 24.08 -7.66 -130.59
C SER A 399 23.37 -6.48 -129.94
N ASN A 400 22.59 -5.72 -130.73
CA ASN A 400 21.80 -4.61 -130.21
C ASN A 400 20.64 -5.10 -129.33
N GLU A 401 19.94 -6.18 -129.73
CA GLU A 401 18.93 -6.83 -128.89
C GLU A 401 19.51 -7.39 -127.60
N ALA A 402 20.68 -8.04 -127.66
CA ALA A 402 21.38 -8.53 -126.48
C ALA A 402 21.80 -7.38 -125.54
N ALA A 403 22.34 -6.29 -126.08
CA ALA A 403 22.70 -5.09 -125.32
C ALA A 403 21.46 -4.48 -124.63
N LYS A 404 20.32 -4.40 -125.33
CA LYS A 404 19.06 -3.93 -124.74
C LYS A 404 18.62 -4.81 -123.56
N ASN A 405 18.66 -6.14 -123.71
CA ASN A 405 18.30 -7.07 -122.63
C ASN A 405 19.25 -6.94 -121.42
N ILE A 406 20.55 -6.73 -121.64
CA ILE A 406 21.50 -6.51 -120.54
C ILE A 406 21.21 -5.16 -119.87
N ASN A 407 20.89 -4.12 -120.63
CA ASN A 407 20.54 -2.81 -120.05
C ASN A 407 19.28 -2.89 -119.17
N GLU A 408 18.26 -3.63 -119.59
CA GLU A 408 17.08 -3.93 -118.77
C GLU A 408 17.47 -4.70 -117.49
N ALA A 409 18.36 -5.70 -117.59
CA ALA A 409 18.88 -6.43 -116.43
C ALA A 409 19.67 -5.54 -115.45
N ILE A 410 20.48 -4.60 -115.96
CA ILE A 410 21.20 -3.62 -115.14
C ILE A 410 20.21 -2.68 -114.42
N GLY A 411 19.16 -2.22 -115.10
CA GLY A 411 18.11 -1.44 -114.46
C GLY A 411 17.41 -2.19 -113.32
N LEU A 412 17.18 -3.50 -113.49
CA LEU A 412 16.67 -4.36 -112.42
C LEU A 412 17.66 -4.49 -111.25
N ILE A 413 18.96 -4.68 -111.53
CA ILE A 413 20.01 -4.73 -110.50
C ILE A 413 20.07 -3.42 -109.71
N GLN A 414 20.08 -2.27 -110.38
CA GLN A 414 20.09 -0.95 -109.72
C GLN A 414 18.87 -0.76 -108.81
N ASN A 415 17.68 -1.19 -109.25
CA ASN A 415 16.47 -1.15 -108.44
C ASN A 415 16.58 -2.07 -107.22
N LEU A 416 17.08 -3.30 -107.40
CA LEU A 416 17.32 -4.24 -106.30
C LEU A 416 18.34 -3.71 -105.28
N VAL A 417 19.41 -3.04 -105.74
CA VAL A 417 20.40 -2.41 -104.87
C VAL A 417 19.76 -1.28 -104.06
N LYS A 418 18.96 -0.41 -104.70
CA LYS A 418 18.22 0.65 -103.99
C LYS A 418 17.30 0.08 -102.89
N ASN A 419 16.50 -0.94 -103.22
CA ASN A 419 15.61 -1.59 -102.24
C ASN A 419 16.39 -2.27 -101.11
N SER A 420 17.59 -2.79 -101.40
CA SER A 420 18.49 -3.38 -100.41
C SER A 420 19.05 -2.33 -99.45
N LEU A 421 19.49 -1.17 -99.96
CA LEU A 421 19.94 -0.05 -99.14
C LEU A 421 18.82 0.49 -98.24
N ASP A 422 17.60 0.65 -98.77
CA ASP A 422 16.43 1.06 -97.98
C ASP A 422 16.12 0.05 -96.85
N SER A 423 16.33 -1.24 -97.12
CA SER A 423 16.16 -2.30 -96.11
C SER A 423 17.26 -2.28 -95.05
N ILE A 424 18.50 -2.01 -95.44
CA ILE A 424 19.64 -1.85 -94.53
C ILE A 424 19.43 -0.63 -93.62
N HIS A 425 18.96 0.50 -94.15
CA HIS A 425 18.63 1.67 -93.32
C HIS A 425 17.55 1.36 -92.27
N LYS A 426 16.51 0.59 -92.63
CA LYS A 426 15.51 0.14 -91.65
C LYS A 426 16.12 -0.79 -90.59
N ILE A 427 17.13 -1.59 -90.94
CA ILE A 427 17.88 -2.41 -89.97
C ILE A 427 18.67 -1.52 -89.02
N ASP A 428 19.37 -0.50 -89.53
CA ASP A 428 20.10 0.47 -88.70
C ASP A 428 19.18 1.16 -87.68
N ASP A 429 18.00 1.61 -88.11
CA ASP A 429 16.99 2.20 -87.21
C ASP A 429 16.57 1.20 -86.09
N LYS A 430 16.43 -0.08 -86.41
CA LYS A 430 16.09 -1.10 -85.41
C LYS A 430 17.26 -1.38 -84.46
N ILE A 431 18.50 -1.39 -84.95
CA ILE A 431 19.71 -1.56 -84.13
C ILE A 431 19.84 -0.39 -83.14
N GLU A 432 19.61 0.85 -83.58
CA GLU A 432 19.63 2.02 -82.70
C GLU A 432 18.55 1.94 -81.62
N ASN A 433 17.33 1.53 -81.98
CA ASN A 433 16.25 1.30 -81.01
C ASN A 433 16.61 0.23 -79.97
N ILE A 434 17.25 -0.88 -80.37
CA ILE A 434 17.70 -1.92 -79.43
C ILE A 434 18.77 -1.36 -78.50
N SER A 435 19.73 -0.57 -79.01
CA SER A 435 20.77 0.07 -78.20
C SER A 435 20.18 0.98 -77.11
N ASN A 436 19.17 1.78 -77.47
CA ASN A 436 18.47 2.66 -76.53
C ASN A 436 17.71 1.86 -75.45
N ILE A 437 17.06 0.75 -75.83
CA ILE A 437 16.38 -0.15 -74.90
C ILE A 437 17.38 -0.77 -73.92
N SER A 438 18.50 -1.31 -74.41
CA SER A 438 19.55 -1.89 -73.56
C SER A 438 20.11 -0.90 -72.54
N SER A 439 20.38 0.35 -72.97
CA SER A 439 20.84 1.41 -72.07
C SER A 439 19.81 1.71 -70.96
N THR A 440 18.52 1.75 -71.32
CA THR A 440 17.42 1.95 -70.36
C THR A 440 17.33 0.79 -69.36
N ILE A 441 17.40 -0.46 -69.84
CA ILE A 441 17.40 -1.66 -68.98
C ILE A 441 18.59 -1.61 -68.01
N SER A 442 19.80 -1.32 -68.50
CA SER A 442 21.00 -1.19 -67.67
C SER A 442 20.83 -0.15 -66.55
N SER A 443 20.18 0.97 -66.83
CA SER A 443 19.87 1.97 -65.79
C SER A 443 18.90 1.44 -64.75
N SER A 444 17.79 0.82 -65.18
CA SER A 444 16.78 0.25 -64.27
C SER A 444 17.33 -0.89 -63.41
N VAL A 445 18.22 -1.72 -63.96
CA VAL A 445 18.89 -2.81 -63.22
C VAL A 445 19.77 -2.24 -62.09
N ARG A 446 20.53 -1.17 -62.35
CA ARG A 446 21.33 -0.51 -61.30
C ARG A 446 20.45 0.06 -60.19
N GLU A 447 19.33 0.68 -60.55
CA GLU A 447 18.36 1.21 -59.58
C GLU A 447 17.73 0.09 -58.74
N GLN A 448 17.30 -1.00 -59.37
CA GLN A 448 16.79 -2.18 -58.67
C GLN A 448 17.83 -2.80 -57.73
N GLN A 449 19.11 -2.78 -58.09
CA GLN A 449 20.18 -3.29 -57.23
C GLN A 449 20.34 -2.45 -55.95
N VAL A 450 20.26 -1.12 -56.05
CA VAL A 450 20.29 -0.23 -54.88
C VAL A 450 19.11 -0.51 -53.95
N ILE A 451 17.89 -0.57 -54.50
CA ILE A 451 16.66 -0.87 -53.73
C ILE A 451 16.75 -2.23 -53.05
N SER A 452 17.26 -3.25 -53.75
CA SER A 452 17.39 -4.61 -53.20
C SER A 452 18.33 -4.66 -52.00
N ASN A 453 19.46 -3.94 -52.06
CA ASN A 453 20.39 -3.85 -50.94
C ASN A 453 19.79 -3.09 -49.74
N GLU A 454 19.02 -2.02 -50.00
CA GLU A 454 18.31 -1.29 -48.94
C GLU A 454 17.25 -2.18 -48.27
N LEU A 455 16.48 -2.94 -49.05
CA LEU A 455 15.53 -3.92 -48.52
C LEU A 455 16.22 -5.00 -47.66
N ALA A 456 17.40 -5.47 -48.05
CA ALA A 456 18.16 -6.43 -47.25
C ALA A 456 18.57 -5.84 -45.89
N SER A 457 19.04 -4.59 -45.89
CA SER A 457 19.37 -3.86 -44.66
C SER A 457 18.13 -3.69 -43.77
N ASN A 458 16.99 -3.29 -44.34
CA ASN A 458 15.73 -3.11 -43.62
C ASN A 458 15.21 -4.42 -43.02
N ALA A 459 15.31 -5.53 -43.75
CA ALA A 459 14.95 -6.86 -43.25
C ALA A 459 15.83 -7.25 -42.04
N SER A 460 17.15 -7.03 -42.13
CA SER A 460 18.07 -7.29 -41.02
C SER A 460 17.74 -6.44 -39.78
N GLN A 461 17.48 -5.15 -39.95
CA GLN A 461 17.10 -4.25 -38.86
C GLN A 461 15.75 -4.64 -38.23
N THR A 462 14.79 -5.08 -39.06
CA THR A 462 13.49 -5.56 -38.58
C THR A 462 13.65 -6.81 -37.72
N SER A 463 14.49 -7.77 -38.15
CA SER A 463 14.80 -8.96 -37.34
C SER A 463 15.43 -8.62 -35.98
N GLN A 464 16.37 -7.68 -35.94
CA GLN A 464 16.95 -7.21 -34.67
C GLN A 464 15.90 -6.57 -33.76
N THR A 465 15.01 -5.76 -34.33
CA THR A 465 13.91 -5.12 -33.61
C THR A 465 12.94 -6.16 -33.04
N LEU A 466 12.57 -7.18 -33.83
CA LEU A 466 11.71 -8.28 -33.37
C LEU A 466 12.34 -9.04 -32.20
N ASN A 467 13.66 -9.29 -32.22
CA ASN A 467 14.36 -9.90 -31.09
C ASN A 467 14.26 -9.05 -29.81
N GLN A 468 14.41 -7.74 -29.92
CA GLN A 468 14.26 -6.82 -28.78
C GLN A 468 12.83 -6.81 -28.23
N ILE A 469 11.82 -6.79 -29.12
CA ILE A 469 10.41 -6.86 -28.71
C ILE A 469 10.14 -8.21 -28.00
N SER A 470 10.67 -9.32 -28.51
CA SER A 470 10.54 -10.64 -27.89
C SER A 470 11.10 -10.66 -26.47
N GLN A 471 12.32 -10.13 -26.28
CA GLN A 471 12.91 -10.00 -24.93
C GLN A 471 12.08 -9.11 -24.02
N ASN A 472 11.52 -8.02 -24.54
CA ASN A 472 10.63 -7.15 -23.78
C ASN A 472 9.36 -7.90 -23.35
N MET A 473 8.75 -8.71 -24.23
CA MET A 473 7.56 -9.51 -23.89
C MET A 473 7.85 -10.54 -22.80
N VAL A 474 9.03 -11.17 -22.81
CA VAL A 474 9.47 -12.06 -21.72
C VAL A 474 9.56 -11.29 -20.38
N ARG A 475 10.12 -10.08 -20.38
CA ARG A 475 10.18 -9.24 -19.18
C ARG A 475 8.79 -8.79 -18.70
N VAL A 476 7.90 -8.40 -19.63
CA VAL A 476 6.52 -8.06 -19.30
C VAL A 476 5.83 -9.26 -18.66
N SER A 477 5.89 -10.44 -19.27
CA SER A 477 5.29 -11.67 -18.72
C SER A 477 5.80 -11.97 -17.31
N SER A 478 7.12 -11.94 -17.09
CA SER A 478 7.72 -12.16 -15.77
C SER A 478 7.31 -11.12 -14.74
N SER A 479 7.34 -9.82 -15.09
CA SER A 479 6.92 -8.75 -14.19
C SER A 479 5.46 -8.89 -13.80
N THR A 480 4.62 -9.23 -14.77
CA THR A 480 3.17 -9.39 -14.59
C THR A 480 2.85 -10.58 -13.69
N SER A 481 3.60 -11.69 -13.83
CA SER A 481 3.50 -12.84 -12.94
C SER A 481 3.88 -12.50 -11.49
N ASN A 482 4.90 -11.67 -11.28
CA ASN A 482 5.25 -11.18 -9.93
C ASN A 482 4.15 -10.29 -9.36
N THR A 483 3.60 -9.36 -10.16
CA THR A 483 2.47 -8.51 -9.76
C THR A 483 1.25 -9.34 -9.34
N ASP A 484 0.89 -10.39 -10.09
CA ASP A 484 -0.21 -11.31 -9.73
C ASP A 484 0.04 -11.97 -8.37
N LYS A 485 1.26 -12.45 -8.12
CA LYS A 485 1.63 -13.09 -6.86
C LYS A 485 1.59 -12.11 -5.67
N GLU A 486 2.14 -10.91 -5.83
CA GLU A 486 2.15 -9.89 -4.78
C GLU A 486 0.75 -9.36 -4.47
N ALA A 487 -0.09 -9.18 -5.50
CA ALA A 487 -1.47 -8.77 -5.33
C ALA A 487 -2.29 -9.84 -4.58
N LYS A 488 -2.11 -11.13 -4.89
CA LYS A 488 -2.73 -12.24 -4.14
C LYS A 488 -2.28 -12.26 -2.68
N THR A 489 -0.98 -12.12 -2.43
CA THR A 489 -0.43 -12.06 -1.06
C THR A 489 -1.02 -10.88 -0.27
N THR A 490 -1.17 -9.73 -0.93
CA THR A 490 -1.78 -8.53 -0.34
C THR A 490 -3.27 -8.74 -0.05
N GLN A 491 -3.99 -9.43 -0.93
CA GLN A 491 -5.40 -9.78 -0.73
C GLN A 491 -5.58 -10.72 0.47
N GLU A 492 -4.75 -11.76 0.59
CA GLU A 492 -4.74 -12.68 1.74
C GLU A 492 -4.45 -11.92 3.04
N SER A 493 -3.38 -11.12 3.07
CA SER A 493 -2.99 -10.34 4.25
C SER A 493 -4.08 -9.32 4.66
N SER A 494 -4.72 -8.69 3.67
CA SER A 494 -5.81 -7.74 3.94
C SER A 494 -7.03 -8.43 4.54
N ASN A 495 -7.39 -9.62 4.05
CA ASN A 495 -8.49 -10.42 4.60
C ASN A 495 -8.24 -10.80 6.06
N GLU A 496 -7.04 -11.31 6.37
CA GLU A 496 -6.66 -11.68 7.74
C GLU A 496 -6.75 -10.46 8.68
N LEU A 497 -6.24 -9.30 8.24
CA LEU A 497 -6.30 -8.08 9.03
C LEU A 497 -7.72 -7.56 9.22
N ILE A 498 -8.61 -7.70 8.22
CA ILE A 498 -10.04 -7.37 8.36
C ILE A 498 -10.69 -8.27 9.42
N GLU A 499 -10.39 -9.56 9.42
CA GLU A 499 -10.90 -10.50 10.41
C GLU A 499 -10.45 -10.12 11.83
N ILE A 500 -9.14 -9.87 12.02
CA ILE A 500 -8.58 -9.40 13.30
C ILE A 500 -9.22 -8.09 13.74
N SER A 501 -9.39 -7.16 12.81
CA SER A 501 -10.00 -5.86 13.09
C SER A 501 -11.44 -5.99 13.58
N ASN A 502 -12.24 -6.83 12.91
CA ASN A 502 -13.60 -7.14 13.32
C ASN A 502 -13.66 -7.82 14.69
N GLU A 503 -12.73 -8.74 14.99
CA GLU A 503 -12.63 -9.38 16.31
C GLU A 503 -12.31 -8.36 17.41
N LEU A 504 -11.37 -7.44 17.15
CA LEU A 504 -11.00 -6.38 18.10
C LEU A 504 -12.16 -5.41 18.35
N ILE A 505 -12.89 -4.99 17.30
CA ILE A 505 -14.11 -4.17 17.44
C ILE A 505 -15.13 -4.91 18.30
N GLY A 506 -15.32 -6.22 18.05
CA GLY A 506 -16.21 -7.06 18.86
C GLY A 506 -15.81 -7.07 20.34
N LYS A 507 -14.54 -7.28 20.65
CA LYS A 507 -14.01 -7.27 22.03
C LYS A 507 -14.16 -5.91 22.71
N LEU A 508 -13.90 -4.81 21.99
CA LEU A 508 -14.05 -3.46 22.53
C LEU A 508 -15.51 -3.09 22.83
N LYS A 509 -16.47 -3.60 22.04
CA LYS A 509 -17.91 -3.44 22.31
C LYS A 509 -18.37 -4.17 23.57
N VAL A 510 -17.72 -5.27 23.95
CA VAL A 510 -18.03 -6.02 25.19
C VAL A 510 -17.41 -5.36 26.43
N LEU A 511 -16.36 -4.53 26.25
CA LEU A 511 -15.69 -3.79 27.33
C LEU A 511 -16.32 -2.40 27.60
N ASN A 512 -17.26 -1.97 26.76
CA ASN A 512 -18.10 -0.80 26.96
C ASN A 512 -19.47 -1.22 27.48
#